data_AF-X7YVA7-F1
#
_entry.id   AF-X7YVA7-F1
#
_cell.length_a   1.000
_cell.length_b   1.000
_cell.length_c   1.000
_cell.angle_alpha   90.00
_cell.angle_beta   90.00
_cell.angle_gamma   90.00
#
_symmetry.space_group_name_H-M   'P 1'
#
loop_
_entity.id
_entity.type
_entity.pdbx_description
1 polymer ?
#
loop_
_entity_poly.entity_id
_entity_poly.type
_entity_poly.pdbx_seq_one_letter_code
_entity_poly.pdbx_strand_id
1 'polypeptide(L)'
;MTVALDGEMGEGPVQAVRAGEGYRLTGTRTQVGYGPVADAFLVPVETDSGTVVLLVAADDPGVSVTALQTTGLGSVGHLALDGVTVDGSRLVAHGDALSWLRTMYALGRSAFQLGVLERGLQMTAEYARTREQFDRPIGSFQAVGQRLADGYIDVKGLRLTLTQAAWKVAEDLPAELDVASAAFWAADAGHRVAHTIVHVHGGVGVDTDHPVHRYFLAAKETEFALGGATRQLRQIGRELAETPA
;
A
#
# COMPACT_ATOMS: atom_id res chain seq x y z
N MET A 1 -9.07 -13.30 6.90
CA MET A 1 -7.96 -12.77 7.74
C MET A 1 -7.21 -11.65 7.01
N THR A 2 -6.85 -10.56 7.69
CA THR A 2 -6.09 -9.40 7.16
C THR A 2 -5.08 -8.86 8.20
N VAL A 3 -4.31 -7.82 7.86
CA VAL A 3 -3.32 -7.16 8.75
C VAL A 3 -3.71 -5.71 9.05
N ALA A 4 -3.51 -5.25 10.29
CA ALA A 4 -3.88 -3.92 10.75
C ALA A 4 -2.64 -3.12 11.22
N LEU A 5 -1.78 -2.74 10.27
CA LEU A 5 -0.46 -2.17 10.55
C LEU A 5 -0.47 -0.66 10.86
N ASP A 6 -1.41 0.07 10.25
CA ASP A 6 -1.45 1.54 10.32
C ASP A 6 -2.26 2.03 11.53
N GLY A 7 -1.68 2.98 12.27
CA GLY A 7 -2.35 3.69 13.36
C GLY A 7 -3.03 4.96 12.87
N GLU A 8 -3.98 5.46 13.65
CA GLU A 8 -4.56 6.78 13.40
C GLU A 8 -3.55 7.90 13.68
N MET A 9 -3.60 8.95 12.87
CA MET A 9 -2.72 10.10 13.04
C MET A 9 -3.06 10.82 14.35
N GLY A 10 -2.07 10.99 15.22
CA GLY A 10 -2.24 11.62 16.53
C GLY A 10 -2.56 10.64 17.66
N GLU A 11 -2.86 9.38 17.34
CA GLU A 11 -3.12 8.33 18.32
C GLU A 11 -1.88 7.48 18.60
N GLY A 12 -1.84 6.91 19.80
CA GLY A 12 -0.81 5.95 20.21
C GLY A 12 -1.00 4.56 19.57
N PRO A 13 -0.02 3.65 19.73
CA PRO A 13 -0.19 2.27 19.31
C PRO A 13 -1.21 1.55 20.21
N VAL A 14 -1.81 0.48 19.69
CA VAL A 14 -2.66 -0.44 20.47
C VAL A 14 -1.87 -0.98 21.66
N GLN A 15 -2.42 -0.85 22.86
CA GLN A 15 -1.82 -1.32 24.10
C GLN A 15 -2.34 -2.72 24.43
N ALA A 16 -1.44 -3.57 24.93
CA ALA A 16 -1.75 -4.91 25.39
C ALA A 16 -1.25 -5.09 26.83
N VAL A 17 -2.20 -5.17 27.77
CA VAL A 17 -1.91 -5.40 29.19
C VAL A 17 -2.13 -6.88 29.51
N ARG A 18 -1.23 -7.48 30.30
CA ARG A 18 -1.39 -8.88 30.74
C ARG A 18 -2.71 -9.06 31.51
N ALA A 19 -3.46 -10.09 31.16
CA ALA A 19 -4.72 -10.45 31.81
C ALA A 19 -4.82 -11.98 31.91
N GLY A 20 -4.48 -12.53 33.09
CA GLY A 20 -4.34 -13.98 33.26
C GLY A 20 -3.23 -14.54 32.36
N GLU A 21 -3.54 -15.64 31.65
CA GLU A 21 -2.65 -16.25 30.65
C GLU A 21 -2.65 -15.52 29.29
N GLY A 22 -3.43 -14.44 29.17
CA GLY A 22 -3.63 -13.71 27.92
C GLY A 22 -3.32 -12.22 28.02
N TYR A 23 -4.00 -11.45 27.16
CA TYR A 23 -3.87 -10.01 27.04
C TYR A 23 -5.23 -9.34 26.94
N ARG A 24 -5.32 -8.12 27.47
CA ARG A 24 -6.40 -7.17 27.22
C ARG A 24 -5.89 -6.07 26.30
N LEU A 25 -6.57 -5.85 25.17
CA LEU A 25 -6.17 -4.95 24.10
C LEU A 25 -7.06 -3.71 24.07
N THR A 26 -6.44 -2.53 23.98
CA THR A 26 -7.15 -1.27 23.80
C THR A 26 -6.43 -0.38 22.81
N GLY A 27 -7.18 0.19 21.87
CA GLY A 27 -6.68 1.15 20.88
C GLY A 27 -7.32 0.95 19.52
N THR A 28 -6.77 1.60 18.51
CA THR A 28 -7.34 1.58 17.16
C THR A 28 -6.27 1.32 16.09
N ARG A 29 -6.74 0.84 14.94
CA ARG A 29 -6.00 0.75 13.69
C ARG A 29 -6.89 1.25 12.56
N THR A 30 -6.28 1.83 11.55
CA THR A 30 -7.02 2.42 10.41
C THR A 30 -6.45 1.90 9.09
N GLN A 31 -7.12 2.24 7.99
CA GLN A 31 -6.72 1.82 6.64
C GLN A 31 -6.56 0.30 6.49
N VAL A 32 -7.36 -0.47 7.25
CA VAL A 32 -7.29 -1.93 7.28
C VAL A 32 -7.97 -2.49 6.02
N GLY A 33 -7.16 -2.94 5.07
CA GLY A 33 -7.65 -3.55 3.82
C GLY A 33 -8.54 -4.76 4.10
N TYR A 34 -9.69 -4.80 3.45
CA TYR A 34 -10.75 -5.80 3.64
C TYR A 34 -11.30 -5.90 5.07
N GLY A 35 -11.02 -4.92 5.93
CA GLY A 35 -11.41 -4.96 7.34
C GLY A 35 -12.89 -5.30 7.58
N PRO A 36 -13.86 -4.65 6.90
CA PRO A 36 -15.28 -4.92 7.11
C PRO A 36 -15.75 -6.33 6.78
N VAL A 37 -14.95 -7.10 6.06
CA VAL A 37 -15.26 -8.47 5.62
C VAL A 37 -14.22 -9.49 6.09
N ALA A 38 -13.31 -9.10 6.97
CA ALA A 38 -12.26 -9.97 7.47
C ALA A 38 -12.75 -10.76 8.70
N ASP A 39 -12.45 -12.06 8.74
CA ASP A 39 -12.78 -12.91 9.90
C ASP A 39 -11.81 -12.71 11.09
N ALA A 40 -10.62 -12.17 10.82
CA ALA A 40 -9.57 -11.97 11.82
C ALA A 40 -8.52 -10.96 11.34
N PHE A 41 -7.79 -10.39 12.29
CA PHE A 41 -6.79 -9.34 12.13
C PHE A 41 -5.48 -9.74 12.79
N LEU A 42 -4.36 -9.56 12.10
CA LEU A 42 -3.04 -9.50 12.75
C LEU A 42 -2.80 -8.06 13.19
N VAL A 43 -2.72 -7.86 14.50
CA VAL A 43 -2.62 -6.53 15.12
C VAL A 43 -1.27 -6.42 15.85
N PRO A 44 -0.39 -5.49 15.45
CA PRO A 44 0.75 -5.14 16.26
C PRO A 44 0.29 -4.38 17.52
N VAL A 45 0.77 -4.80 18.67
CA VAL A 45 0.42 -4.24 19.98
C VAL A 45 1.67 -4.00 20.81
N GLU A 46 1.64 -2.96 21.65
CA GLU A 46 2.68 -2.68 22.62
C GLU A 46 2.41 -3.40 23.93
N THR A 47 3.44 -4.05 24.48
CA THR A 47 3.43 -4.68 25.80
C THR A 47 4.57 -4.11 26.64
N ASP A 48 4.59 -4.41 27.94
CA ASP A 48 5.72 -4.06 28.82
C ASP A 48 7.06 -4.64 28.34
N SER A 49 7.02 -5.72 27.56
CA SER A 49 8.18 -6.39 26.96
C SER A 49 8.50 -5.93 25.52
N GLY A 50 7.80 -4.91 25.01
CA GLY A 50 7.93 -4.40 23.64
C GLY A 50 6.80 -4.85 22.70
N THR A 51 6.97 -4.57 21.41
CA THR A 51 5.94 -4.83 20.40
C THR A 51 5.81 -6.32 20.09
N VAL A 52 4.58 -6.83 20.04
CA VAL A 52 4.24 -8.19 19.58
C VAL A 52 3.09 -8.14 18.57
N VAL A 53 2.85 -9.25 17.86
CA VAL A 53 1.71 -9.38 16.94
C VAL A 53 0.73 -10.42 17.47
N LEU A 54 -0.52 -10.01 17.65
CA LEU A 54 -1.63 -10.85 18.10
C LEU A 54 -2.63 -11.07 16.97
N LEU A 55 -3.22 -12.26 16.94
CA LEU A 55 -4.38 -12.56 16.11
C LEU A 55 -5.66 -12.25 16.89
N VAL A 56 -6.47 -11.35 16.35
CA VAL A 56 -7.76 -10.91 16.93
C VAL A 56 -8.87 -11.33 15.99
N ALA A 57 -9.87 -12.07 16.46
CA ALA A 57 -11.01 -12.47 15.65
C ALA A 57 -12.03 -11.32 15.55
N ALA A 58 -12.76 -11.24 14.44
CA ALA A 58 -13.74 -10.18 14.23
C ALA A 58 -14.94 -10.26 15.18
N ASP A 59 -15.22 -11.44 15.72
CA ASP A 59 -16.29 -11.74 16.67
C ASP A 59 -15.83 -11.74 18.13
N ASP A 60 -14.55 -11.45 18.41
CA ASP A 60 -14.08 -11.29 19.79
C ASP A 60 -14.81 -10.11 20.48
N PRO A 61 -15.30 -10.27 21.72
CA PRO A 61 -15.99 -9.19 22.43
C PRO A 61 -15.12 -7.93 22.56
N GLY A 62 -15.70 -6.77 22.21
CA GLY A 62 -15.00 -5.48 22.22
C GLY A 62 -14.31 -5.11 20.90
N VAL A 63 -14.35 -5.99 19.89
CA VAL A 63 -13.93 -5.68 18.53
C VAL A 63 -15.06 -4.98 17.78
N SER A 64 -14.74 -3.87 17.12
CA SER A 64 -15.66 -3.21 16.19
C SER A 64 -14.93 -2.76 14.93
N VAL A 65 -15.60 -2.87 13.80
CA VAL A 65 -15.07 -2.48 12.49
C VAL A 65 -16.01 -1.51 11.82
N THR A 66 -15.51 -0.34 11.47
CA THR A 66 -16.25 0.70 10.74
C THR A 66 -15.74 0.80 9.31
N ALA A 67 -16.64 0.66 8.33
CA ALA A 67 -16.27 0.81 6.92
C ALA A 67 -15.82 2.26 6.62
N LEU A 68 -14.74 2.40 5.87
CA LEU A 68 -14.19 3.69 5.44
C LEU A 68 -14.49 3.94 3.97
N GLN A 69 -14.77 5.19 3.63
CA GLN A 69 -14.82 5.67 2.25
C GLN A 69 -13.43 6.20 1.90
N THR A 70 -12.71 5.49 1.03
CA THR A 70 -11.36 5.87 0.60
C THR A 70 -11.30 6.21 -0.87
N THR A 71 -10.19 6.82 -1.31
CA THR A 71 -9.96 7.19 -2.71
C THR A 71 -10.13 5.98 -3.64
N GLY A 72 -9.58 4.83 -3.24
CA GLY A 72 -9.65 3.60 -4.02
C GLY A 72 -11.04 2.96 -4.11
N LEU A 73 -12.02 3.42 -3.30
CA LEU A 73 -13.38 2.86 -3.19
C LEU A 73 -13.40 1.34 -2.90
N GLY A 74 -12.31 0.82 -2.33
CA GLY A 74 -12.18 -0.58 -1.95
C GLY A 74 -12.82 -0.88 -0.60
N SER A 75 -12.83 -2.16 -0.22
CA SER A 75 -13.18 -2.55 1.15
C SER A 75 -12.04 -2.16 2.10
N VAL A 76 -12.27 -1.12 2.91
CA VAL A 76 -11.31 -0.62 3.91
C VAL A 76 -12.04 -0.36 5.21
N GLY A 77 -11.40 -0.68 6.33
CA GLY A 77 -11.99 -0.54 7.66
C GLY A 77 -11.11 0.23 8.64
N HIS A 78 -11.77 0.83 9.62
CA HIS A 78 -11.22 1.24 10.90
C HIS A 78 -11.54 0.16 11.92
N LEU A 79 -10.53 -0.31 12.65
CA LEU A 79 -10.62 -1.32 13.68
C LEU A 79 -10.47 -0.65 15.04
N ALA A 80 -11.49 -0.77 15.88
CA ALA A 80 -11.43 -0.35 17.28
C ALA A 80 -11.47 -1.58 18.20
N LEU A 81 -10.56 -1.57 19.17
CA LEU A 81 -10.42 -2.60 20.20
C LEU A 81 -10.70 -1.94 21.55
N ASP A 82 -11.80 -2.32 22.18
CA ASP A 82 -12.21 -1.81 23.49
C ASP A 82 -12.14 -2.92 24.54
N GLY A 83 -10.97 -3.05 25.18
CA GLY A 83 -10.75 -4.01 26.26
C GLY A 83 -10.86 -5.48 25.81
N VAL A 84 -10.54 -5.76 24.54
CA VAL A 84 -10.64 -7.09 23.93
C VAL A 84 -9.72 -8.06 24.65
N THR A 85 -10.26 -9.18 25.12
CA THR A 85 -9.47 -10.19 25.83
C THR A 85 -9.11 -11.31 24.87
N VAL A 86 -7.82 -11.55 24.69
CA VAL A 86 -7.29 -12.63 23.84
C VAL A 86 -6.41 -13.56 24.67
N ASP A 87 -6.51 -14.86 24.41
CA ASP A 87 -5.68 -15.88 25.04
C ASP A 87 -4.21 -15.80 24.57
N GLY A 88 -3.27 -16.25 25.40
CA GLY A 88 -1.84 -16.28 25.06
C GLY A 88 -1.51 -17.08 23.79
N SER A 89 -2.31 -18.08 23.43
CA SER A 89 -2.17 -18.84 22.19
C SER A 89 -2.45 -18.03 20.92
N ARG A 90 -3.06 -16.85 21.03
CA ARG A 90 -3.29 -15.92 19.90
C ARG A 90 -2.05 -15.09 19.56
N LEU A 91 -0.97 -15.25 20.31
CA LEU A 91 0.32 -14.65 20.02
C LEU A 91 0.96 -15.32 18.80
N VAL A 92 1.07 -14.56 17.73
CA VAL A 92 1.62 -15.04 16.46
C VAL A 92 3.13 -14.91 16.45
N ALA A 93 3.64 -13.78 16.94
CA ALA A 93 5.07 -13.54 16.96
C ALA A 93 5.50 -12.44 17.92
N HIS A 94 6.78 -12.51 18.31
CA HIS A 94 7.53 -11.46 18.97
C HIS A 94 8.49 -10.78 17.98
N GLY A 95 8.94 -9.56 18.30
CA GLY A 95 10.09 -8.94 17.63
C GLY A 95 9.92 -8.75 16.11
N ASP A 96 10.82 -9.35 15.32
CA ASP A 96 11.05 -9.06 13.90
C ASP A 96 9.86 -9.37 12.97
N ALA A 97 8.84 -10.09 13.44
CA ALA A 97 7.67 -10.39 12.61
C ALA A 97 6.90 -9.15 12.16
N LEU A 98 6.91 -8.06 12.94
CA LEU A 98 6.33 -6.80 12.47
C LEU A 98 7.14 -6.22 11.30
N SER A 99 8.47 -6.32 11.34
CA SER A 99 9.34 -5.91 10.23
C SER A 99 9.00 -6.73 8.99
N TRP A 100 8.95 -8.05 9.13
CA TRP A 100 8.58 -8.95 8.03
C TRP A 100 7.21 -8.63 7.44
N LEU A 101 6.17 -8.42 8.27
CA LEU A 101 4.83 -8.06 7.80
C LEU A 101 4.83 -6.74 7.02
N ARG A 102 5.58 -5.73 7.48
CA ARG A 102 5.71 -4.44 6.79
C ARG A 102 6.44 -4.59 5.45
N THR A 103 7.51 -5.37 5.43
CA THR A 103 8.28 -5.68 4.20
C THR A 103 7.38 -6.38 3.17
N MET A 104 6.67 -7.44 3.57
CA MET A 104 5.77 -8.16 2.68
C MET A 104 4.58 -7.31 2.23
N TYR A 105 4.03 -6.47 3.12
CA TYR A 105 2.96 -5.54 2.77
C TYR A 105 3.41 -4.54 1.70
N ALA A 106 4.58 -3.91 1.88
CA ALA A 106 5.13 -2.95 0.93
C ALA A 106 5.47 -3.60 -0.41
N LEU A 107 6.07 -4.79 -0.39
CA LEU A 107 6.38 -5.55 -1.60
C LEU A 107 5.11 -5.92 -2.38
N GLY A 108 4.11 -6.47 -1.69
CA GLY A 108 2.83 -6.87 -2.31
C GLY A 108 2.06 -5.67 -2.90
N ARG A 109 2.02 -4.54 -2.18
CA ARG A 109 1.43 -3.30 -2.70
C ARG A 109 2.19 -2.75 -3.91
N SER A 110 3.52 -2.83 -3.91
CA SER A 110 4.34 -2.42 -5.06
C SER A 110 4.09 -3.31 -6.28
N ALA A 111 3.92 -4.62 -6.09
CA ALA A 111 3.54 -5.55 -7.15
C ALA A 111 2.15 -5.26 -7.73
N PHE A 112 1.16 -5.01 -6.87
CA PHE A 112 -0.18 -4.59 -7.30
C PHE A 112 -0.12 -3.28 -8.11
N GLN A 113 0.63 -2.29 -7.62
CA GLN A 113 0.79 -1.00 -8.27
C GLN A 113 1.40 -1.14 -9.67
N LEU A 114 2.40 -2.01 -9.85
CA LEU A 114 2.99 -2.26 -11.16
C LEU A 114 1.93 -2.70 -12.18
N GLY A 115 1.03 -3.62 -11.80
CA GLY A 115 -0.06 -4.07 -12.65
C GLY A 115 -1.04 -2.94 -13.00
N VAL A 116 -1.41 -2.10 -12.01
CA VAL A 116 -2.27 -0.93 -12.23
C VAL A 116 -1.63 0.03 -13.24
N LEU A 117 -0.37 0.41 -13.02
CA LEU A 117 0.28 1.44 -13.85
C LEU A 117 0.63 0.92 -15.24
N GLU A 118 1.12 -0.31 -15.37
CA GLU A 118 1.41 -0.91 -16.68
C GLU A 118 0.15 -0.98 -17.55
N ARG A 119 -0.95 -1.52 -17.00
CA ARG A 119 -2.19 -1.63 -17.77
C ARG A 119 -2.80 -0.26 -18.04
N GLY A 120 -2.79 0.65 -17.08
CA GLY A 120 -3.28 2.02 -17.28
C GLY A 120 -2.51 2.76 -18.37
N LEU A 121 -1.18 2.64 -18.39
CA LEU A 121 -0.33 3.22 -19.43
C LEU A 121 -0.58 2.55 -20.79
N GLN A 122 -0.72 1.23 -20.84
CA GLN A 122 -1.06 0.50 -22.06
C GLN A 122 -2.38 0.98 -22.66
N MET A 123 -3.45 1.06 -21.86
CA MET A 123 -4.76 1.57 -22.30
C MET A 123 -4.66 3.00 -22.80
N THR A 124 -3.84 3.84 -22.14
CA THR A 124 -3.60 5.22 -22.58
C THR A 124 -2.88 5.28 -23.92
N ALA A 125 -1.90 4.42 -24.15
CA ALA A 125 -1.22 4.33 -25.44
C ALA A 125 -2.17 3.84 -26.55
N GLU A 126 -3.04 2.86 -26.25
CA GLU A 126 -4.09 2.39 -27.18
C GLU A 126 -5.09 3.50 -27.54
N TYR A 127 -5.56 4.24 -26.54
CA TYR A 127 -6.42 5.40 -26.72
C TYR A 127 -5.72 6.48 -27.55
N ALA A 128 -4.46 6.79 -27.26
CA ALA A 128 -3.70 7.80 -27.99
C ALA A 128 -3.47 7.45 -29.46
N ARG A 129 -3.38 6.16 -29.80
CA ARG A 129 -3.24 5.70 -31.20
C ARG A 129 -4.54 5.82 -32.01
N THR A 130 -5.70 5.81 -31.36
CA THR A 130 -7.00 5.67 -32.03
C THR A 130 -7.88 6.91 -31.91
N ARG A 131 -7.71 7.69 -30.84
CA ARG A 131 -8.45 8.96 -30.65
C ARG A 131 -7.88 10.02 -31.58
N GLU A 132 -8.73 10.57 -32.45
CA GLU A 132 -8.35 11.65 -33.37
C GLU A 132 -8.87 13.01 -32.90
N GLN A 133 -8.01 14.03 -33.01
CA GLN A 133 -8.33 15.45 -32.87
C GLN A 133 -7.42 16.24 -33.81
N PHE A 134 -7.94 17.32 -34.40
CA PHE A 134 -7.21 18.08 -35.43
C PHE A 134 -6.72 17.16 -36.57
N ASP A 135 -7.64 16.29 -37.05
CA ASP A 135 -7.47 15.39 -38.20
C ASP A 135 -6.29 14.41 -38.12
N ARG A 136 -5.84 14.06 -36.89
CA ARG A 136 -4.82 13.03 -36.65
C ARG A 136 -4.95 12.39 -35.28
N PRO A 137 -4.37 11.19 -35.07
CA PRO A 137 -4.30 10.57 -33.75
C PRO A 137 -3.59 11.46 -32.72
N ILE A 138 -4.13 11.56 -31.51
CA ILE A 138 -3.56 12.41 -30.45
C ILE A 138 -2.15 11.96 -30.03
N GLY A 139 -1.81 10.69 -30.22
CA GLY A 139 -0.46 10.16 -29.97
C GLY A 139 0.61 10.67 -30.95
N SER A 140 0.22 11.28 -32.08
CA SER A 140 1.16 11.87 -33.04
C SER A 140 1.69 13.24 -32.62
N PHE A 141 1.10 13.88 -31.60
CA PHE A 141 1.61 15.12 -31.03
C PHE A 141 2.81 14.81 -30.13
N GLN A 142 3.95 15.46 -30.38
CA GLN A 142 5.21 15.22 -29.64
C GLN A 142 5.03 15.28 -28.11
N ALA A 143 4.25 16.25 -27.61
CA ALA A 143 4.01 16.41 -26.19
C ALA A 143 3.31 15.19 -25.55
N VAL A 144 2.39 14.53 -26.27
CA VAL A 144 1.74 13.29 -25.82
C VAL A 144 2.73 12.14 -25.85
N GLY A 145 3.46 11.99 -26.96
CA GLY A 145 4.45 10.93 -27.12
C GLY A 145 5.55 10.97 -26.05
N GLN A 146 6.12 12.15 -25.77
CA GLN A 146 7.15 12.33 -24.74
C GLN A 146 6.62 11.98 -23.35
N ARG A 147 5.43 12.47 -22.99
CA ARG A 147 4.83 12.18 -21.69
C ARG A 147 4.54 10.68 -21.49
N LEU A 148 4.12 9.97 -22.54
CA LEU A 148 3.92 8.53 -22.50
C LEU A 148 5.26 7.77 -22.42
N ALA A 149 6.31 8.27 -23.07
CA ALA A 149 7.65 7.71 -22.97
C ALA A 149 8.23 7.86 -21.55
N ASP A 150 8.04 9.01 -20.91
CA ASP A 150 8.41 9.22 -19.50
C ASP A 150 7.64 8.28 -18.58
N GLY A 151 6.32 8.13 -18.81
CA GLY A 151 5.50 7.15 -18.09
C GLY A 151 5.99 5.70 -18.27
N TYR A 152 6.49 5.35 -19.46
CA TYR A 152 7.10 4.04 -19.70
C TYR A 152 8.39 3.86 -18.88
N ILE A 153 9.24 4.88 -18.80
CA ILE A 153 10.45 4.86 -17.97
C ILE A 153 10.10 4.69 -16.50
N ASP A 154 9.08 5.41 -16.01
CA ASP A 154 8.59 5.29 -14.64
C ASP A 154 8.13 3.87 -14.29
N VAL A 155 7.27 3.28 -15.13
CA VAL A 155 6.79 1.90 -14.96
C VAL A 155 7.94 0.90 -15.05
N LYS A 156 8.93 1.15 -15.93
CA LYS A 156 10.11 0.30 -16.03
C LYS A 156 10.99 0.37 -14.78
N GLY A 157 11.16 1.55 -14.19
CA GLY A 157 11.87 1.75 -12.92
C GLY A 157 11.23 0.98 -11.78
N LEU A 158 9.90 1.08 -11.64
CA LEU A 158 9.12 0.26 -10.70
C LEU A 158 9.31 -1.24 -10.95
N ARG A 159 9.21 -1.70 -12.20
CA ARG A 159 9.38 -3.12 -12.54
C ARG A 159 10.75 -3.65 -12.11
N LEU A 160 11.82 -2.90 -12.38
CA LEU A 160 13.18 -3.35 -12.09
C LEU A 160 13.46 -3.40 -10.58
N THR A 161 13.08 -2.35 -9.85
CA THR A 161 13.26 -2.30 -8.40
C THR A 161 12.38 -3.32 -7.68
N LEU A 162 11.14 -3.53 -8.14
CA LEU A 162 10.29 -4.62 -7.63
C LEU A 162 10.91 -6.00 -7.88
N THR A 163 11.45 -6.24 -9.08
CA THR A 163 12.10 -7.52 -9.41
C THR A 163 13.26 -7.81 -8.45
N GLN A 164 14.13 -6.81 -8.22
CA GLN A 164 15.26 -6.94 -7.29
C GLN A 164 14.80 -7.20 -5.86
N ALA A 165 13.82 -6.43 -5.37
CA ALA A 165 13.27 -6.59 -4.03
C ALA A 165 12.63 -7.97 -3.83
N ALA A 166 11.80 -8.41 -4.78
CA ALA A 166 11.16 -9.71 -4.74
C ALA A 166 12.17 -10.86 -4.78
N TRP A 167 13.23 -10.75 -5.60
CA TRP A 167 14.29 -11.74 -5.65
C TRP A 167 15.04 -11.84 -4.31
N LYS A 168 15.44 -10.72 -3.71
CA LYS A 168 16.13 -10.74 -2.41
C LYS A 168 15.26 -11.35 -1.31
N VAL A 169 13.97 -11.00 -1.26
CA VAL A 169 13.02 -11.61 -0.32
C VAL A 169 12.90 -13.12 -0.55
N ALA A 170 12.87 -13.58 -1.81
CA ALA A 170 12.77 -15.00 -2.14
C ALA A 170 14.04 -15.81 -1.80
N GLU A 171 15.20 -15.17 -1.79
CA GLU A 171 16.50 -15.77 -1.43
C GLU A 171 16.86 -15.58 0.05
N ASP A 172 15.91 -15.12 0.89
CA ASP A 172 16.12 -14.81 2.30
C ASP A 172 17.32 -13.87 2.56
N LEU A 173 17.58 -12.95 1.62
CA LEU A 173 18.61 -11.92 1.74
C LEU A 173 18.04 -10.65 2.43
N PRO A 174 18.88 -9.83 3.09
CA PRO A 174 18.45 -8.51 3.56
C PRO A 174 17.85 -7.69 2.41
N ALA A 175 16.59 -7.30 2.55
CA ALA A 175 15.76 -6.80 1.45
C ALA A 175 14.98 -5.53 1.78
N GLU A 176 15.01 -5.07 3.03
CA GLU A 176 14.23 -3.94 3.54
C GLU A 176 14.46 -2.66 2.72
N LEU A 177 15.72 -2.40 2.35
CA LEU A 177 16.08 -1.25 1.51
C LEU A 177 15.59 -1.36 0.06
N ASP A 178 15.70 -2.55 -0.51
CA ASP A 178 15.26 -2.80 -1.88
C ASP A 178 13.73 -2.74 -1.98
N VAL A 179 13.04 -3.25 -0.96
CA VAL A 179 11.58 -3.14 -0.81
C VAL A 179 11.17 -1.68 -0.63
N ALA A 180 11.87 -0.90 0.19
CA ALA A 180 11.62 0.54 0.32
C ALA A 180 11.88 1.28 -1.00
N SER A 181 12.89 0.87 -1.78
CA SER A 181 13.18 1.42 -3.10
C SER A 181 12.08 1.11 -4.11
N ALA A 182 11.56 -0.12 -4.12
CA ALA A 182 10.42 -0.52 -4.95
C ALA A 182 9.15 0.23 -4.55
N ALA A 183 8.90 0.38 -3.25
CA ALA A 183 7.76 1.15 -2.72
C ALA A 183 7.87 2.65 -3.05
N PHE A 184 9.07 3.22 -3.05
CA PHE A 184 9.31 4.57 -3.54
C PHE A 184 8.88 4.70 -5.01
N TRP A 185 9.36 3.81 -5.88
CA TRP A 185 8.97 3.83 -7.30
C TRP A 185 7.47 3.58 -7.48
N ALA A 186 6.85 2.75 -6.64
CA ALA A 186 5.41 2.50 -6.70
C ALA A 186 4.59 3.75 -6.36
N ALA A 187 5.03 4.53 -5.37
CA ALA A 187 4.40 5.80 -5.03
C ALA A 187 4.68 6.90 -6.07
N ASP A 188 5.93 7.06 -6.48
CA ASP A 188 6.39 8.14 -7.35
C ASP A 188 5.92 7.97 -8.80
N ALA A 189 6.08 6.76 -9.38
CA ALA A 189 5.47 6.41 -10.66
C ALA A 189 3.94 6.42 -10.56
N GLY A 190 3.39 5.97 -9.43
CA GLY A 190 1.96 6.02 -9.13
C GLY A 190 1.39 7.41 -9.32
N HIS A 191 2.08 8.42 -8.79
CA HIS A 191 1.69 9.81 -8.98
C HIS A 191 1.73 10.24 -10.44
N ARG A 192 2.89 10.13 -11.10
CA ARG A 192 3.09 10.67 -12.46
C ARG A 192 2.23 9.98 -13.51
N VAL A 193 2.23 8.65 -13.49
CA VAL A 193 1.53 7.84 -14.48
C VAL A 193 0.02 7.96 -14.31
N ALA A 194 -0.52 7.98 -13.08
CA ALA A 194 -1.95 8.20 -12.86
C ALA A 194 -2.44 9.53 -13.45
N HIS A 195 -1.70 10.62 -13.24
CA HIS A 195 -2.07 11.92 -13.83
C HIS A 195 -1.93 11.93 -15.35
N THR A 196 -0.93 11.24 -15.90
CA THR A 196 -0.79 11.07 -17.36
C THR A 196 -1.97 10.31 -17.95
N ILE A 197 -2.41 9.21 -17.32
CA ILE A 197 -3.56 8.41 -17.74
C ILE A 197 -4.80 9.31 -17.87
N VAL A 198 -5.13 10.06 -16.81
CA VAL A 198 -6.32 10.93 -16.82
C VAL A 198 -6.16 12.05 -17.85
N HIS A 199 -5.02 12.75 -17.85
CA HIS A 199 -4.81 13.92 -18.71
C HIS A 199 -4.90 13.58 -20.20
N VAL A 200 -4.30 12.46 -20.64
CA VAL A 200 -4.29 12.06 -22.05
C VAL A 200 -5.67 11.56 -22.50
N HIS A 201 -6.46 10.95 -21.60
CA HIS A 201 -7.83 10.56 -21.92
C HIS A 201 -8.82 11.74 -21.94
N GLY A 202 -8.51 12.85 -21.26
CA GLY A 202 -9.41 13.99 -21.12
C GLY A 202 -10.66 13.62 -20.32
N GLY A 203 -11.84 14.04 -20.78
CA GLY A 203 -13.12 13.74 -20.10
C GLY A 203 -13.37 12.23 -19.89
N VAL A 204 -12.95 11.38 -20.82
CA VAL A 204 -13.05 9.91 -20.71
C VAL A 204 -12.28 9.38 -19.50
N GLY A 205 -11.21 10.07 -19.08
CA GLY A 205 -10.39 9.68 -17.93
C GLY A 205 -11.08 9.84 -16.58
N VAL A 206 -12.14 10.65 -16.50
CA VAL A 206 -12.89 10.93 -15.26
C VAL A 206 -14.33 10.44 -15.31
N ASP A 207 -14.83 10.11 -16.49
CA ASP A 207 -16.15 9.55 -16.70
C ASP A 207 -16.27 8.15 -16.07
N THR A 208 -17.27 7.97 -15.21
CA THR A 208 -17.52 6.72 -14.49
C THR A 208 -18.12 5.62 -15.35
N ASP A 209 -18.64 5.97 -16.54
CA ASP A 209 -19.11 5.01 -17.54
C ASP A 209 -17.94 4.27 -18.22
N HIS A 210 -16.73 4.82 -18.11
CA HIS A 210 -15.50 4.25 -18.67
C HIS A 210 -14.62 3.62 -17.58
N PRO A 211 -13.79 2.60 -17.88
CA PRO A 211 -12.98 1.94 -16.86
C PRO A 211 -11.75 2.74 -16.38
N VAL A 212 -11.36 3.78 -17.11
CA VAL A 212 -10.07 4.48 -16.95
C VAL A 212 -9.94 5.13 -15.57
N HIS A 213 -11.00 5.76 -15.05
CA HIS A 213 -10.97 6.47 -13.78
C HIS A 213 -10.51 5.58 -12.61
N ARG A 214 -10.83 4.27 -12.64
CA ARG A 214 -10.47 3.32 -11.59
C ARG A 214 -8.95 3.15 -11.43
N TYR A 215 -8.19 3.31 -12.51
CA TYR A 215 -6.72 3.23 -12.46
C TYR A 215 -6.11 4.40 -11.69
N PHE A 216 -6.65 5.61 -11.83
CA PHE A 216 -6.21 6.75 -11.03
C PHE A 216 -6.51 6.53 -9.54
N LEU A 217 -7.74 6.09 -9.23
CA LEU A 217 -8.18 5.85 -7.85
C LEU A 217 -7.31 4.77 -7.17
N ALA A 218 -7.11 3.63 -7.82
CA ALA A 218 -6.27 2.55 -7.31
C ALA A 218 -4.80 2.94 -7.15
N ALA A 219 -4.26 3.71 -8.11
CA ALA A 219 -2.89 4.20 -8.06
C ALA A 219 -2.67 5.12 -6.85
N LYS A 220 -3.60 6.05 -6.62
CA LYS A 220 -3.53 7.01 -5.51
C LYS A 220 -3.74 6.37 -4.15
N GLU A 221 -4.68 5.43 -4.04
CA GLU A 221 -4.86 4.63 -2.82
C GLU A 221 -3.55 3.93 -2.44
N THR A 222 -2.90 3.28 -3.41
CA THR A 222 -1.66 2.53 -3.16
C THR A 222 -0.47 3.43 -2.85
N GLU A 223 -0.34 4.58 -3.53
CA GLU A 223 0.69 5.59 -3.26
C GLU A 223 0.69 6.00 -1.78
N PHE A 224 -0.48 6.32 -1.23
CA PHE A 224 -0.59 6.77 0.16
C PHE A 224 -0.67 5.63 1.18
N ALA A 225 -1.15 4.44 0.80
CA ALA A 225 -1.05 3.24 1.63
C ALA A 225 0.41 2.81 1.86
N LEU A 226 1.33 3.15 0.95
CA LEU A 226 2.77 3.01 1.13
C LEU A 226 3.38 4.17 1.95
N GLY A 227 2.57 5.14 2.41
CA GLY A 227 3.02 6.35 3.10
C GLY A 227 3.61 7.42 2.18
N GLY A 228 3.40 7.31 0.87
CA GLY A 228 3.97 8.19 -0.15
C GLY A 228 5.46 7.99 -0.38
N ALA A 229 5.98 8.61 -1.45
CA ALA A 229 7.40 8.52 -1.82
C ALA A 229 8.33 9.01 -0.70
N THR A 230 7.95 10.08 0.00
CA THR A 230 8.77 10.69 1.06
C THR A 230 9.02 9.74 2.24
N ARG A 231 8.04 8.93 2.66
CA ARG A 231 8.25 7.98 3.76
C ARG A 231 9.30 6.94 3.40
N GLN A 232 9.24 6.43 2.17
CA GLN A 232 10.20 5.45 1.65
C GLN A 232 11.61 6.03 1.56
N LEU A 233 11.75 7.26 1.05
CA LEU A 233 13.04 7.96 1.04
C LEU A 233 13.60 8.22 2.44
N ARG A 234 12.75 8.54 3.42
CA ARG A 234 13.18 8.71 4.82
C ARG A 234 13.68 7.41 5.44
N GLN A 235 13.12 6.26 5.07
CA GLN A 235 13.60 4.95 5.51
C GLN A 235 14.98 4.66 4.91
N ILE A 236 15.11 4.80 3.59
CA ILE A 236 16.38 4.61 2.88
C ILE A 236 17.47 5.54 3.43
N GLY A 237 17.16 6.83 3.58
CA GLY A 237 18.13 7.81 4.06
C GLY A 237 18.57 7.58 5.51
N ARG A 238 17.73 6.94 6.35
CA ARG A 238 18.11 6.60 7.73
C ARG A 238 19.15 5.49 7.75
N GLU A 239 18.90 4.43 6.99
CA GLU A 239 19.84 3.31 6.86
C GLU A 239 21.20 3.77 6.28
N LEU A 240 21.19 4.62 5.24
CA LEU A 240 22.41 5.18 4.67
C LEU A 240 23.20 6.08 5.65
N ALA A 241 22.54 6.61 6.68
CA ALA A 241 23.20 7.40 7.71
C ALA A 241 23.73 6.54 8.87
N GLU A 242 23.07 5.42 9.17
CA GLU A 242 23.40 4.53 10.28
C GLU A 242 24.47 3.48 9.90
N THR A 243 24.48 3.01 8.65
CA THR A 243 25.41 1.99 8.16
C THR A 243 26.67 2.66 7.57
N PRO A 244 27.89 2.37 8.08
CA PRO A 244 29.13 2.89 7.52
C PRO A 244 29.30 2.55 6.04
N ALA A 245 29.80 3.52 5.28
CA ALA A 245 30.03 3.42 3.83
C ALA A 245 31.16 2.45 3.45
#